data_AF-A0A2J8VDS0-F1
#
_entry.id   AF-A0A2J8VDS0-F1
#
_cell.length_a   1.000
_cell.length_b   1.000
_cell.length_c   1.000
_cell.angle_alpha   90.00
_cell.angle_beta   90.00
_cell.angle_gamma   90.00
#
_symmetry.space_group_name_H-M   'P 1'
#
loop_
_entity.id
_entity.type
_entity.pdbx_description
1 polymer ?
#
loop_
_entity_poly.entity_id
_entity_poly.type
_entity_poly.pdbx_seq_one_letter_code
_entity_poly.pdbx_strand_id
1 'polypeptide(L)'
;ELPHTLKLPGLPLFPNKFLISLVLLILVSSPADVAEKADRIITMLPTSINAIEAYSGANGILKKVKKGSLLIDSSTIDPAVSKELAKEVEKMGAVFMDAPVSGGVGAARSGNLTFMVGGVEDEFAAAQELLGCMGSNVVYCGAVGTGQAAKICNNMLLAISMIGTAEAMNLGIRLGLDPKLLAKILNMSSGRCWSSDTYNPVPGV
;
A
#
# COMPACT_ATOMS: atom_id res chain seq x y z
N GLU A 1 -32.61 -16.22 -1.71
CA GLU A 1 -32.04 -15.74 -2.98
C GLU A 1 -30.57 -15.42 -2.75
N LEU A 2 -29.65 -16.05 -3.48
CA LEU A 2 -28.21 -15.85 -3.31
C LEU A 2 -27.81 -14.50 -3.93
N PRO A 3 -27.09 -13.61 -3.21
CA PRO A 3 -26.67 -12.34 -3.78
C PRO A 3 -25.58 -12.58 -4.84
N HIS A 4 -25.61 -11.72 -5.85
CA HIS A 4 -24.81 -11.73 -7.07
C HIS A 4 -23.35 -12.19 -6.88
N THR A 5 -23.04 -13.40 -7.32
CA THR A 5 -21.67 -13.89 -7.48
C THR A 5 -21.06 -13.25 -8.71
N LEU A 6 -20.21 -12.24 -8.53
CA LEU A 6 -19.44 -11.67 -9.62
C LEU A 6 -18.27 -12.62 -9.93
N LYS A 7 -18.36 -13.40 -11.02
CA LYS A 7 -17.17 -14.05 -11.60
C LYS A 7 -16.36 -12.98 -12.33
N LEU A 8 -15.32 -12.46 -11.69
CA LEU A 8 -14.33 -11.60 -12.35
C LEU A 8 -13.45 -12.48 -13.26
N PRO A 9 -13.45 -12.31 -14.59
CA PRO A 9 -12.52 -13.02 -15.45
C PRO A 9 -11.10 -12.48 -15.24
N GLY A 10 -10.14 -13.38 -14.98
CA GLY A 10 -8.72 -13.05 -15.06
C GLY A 10 -7.97 -12.77 -13.76
N LEU A 11 -8.43 -13.27 -12.59
CA LEU A 11 -7.53 -13.30 -11.43
C LEU A 11 -6.38 -14.29 -11.69
N PRO A 12 -5.11 -13.86 -11.64
CA PRO A 12 -3.98 -14.78 -11.74
C PRO A 12 -4.02 -15.75 -10.55
N LEU A 13 -3.82 -17.03 -10.85
CA LEU A 13 -3.48 -18.04 -9.84
C LEU A 13 -2.15 -17.62 -9.23
N PHE A 14 -2.15 -17.19 -7.97
CA PHE A 14 -0.92 -16.87 -7.25
C PHE A 14 -0.07 -18.16 -7.13
N PRO A 15 1.14 -18.19 -7.71
CA PRO A 15 1.98 -19.36 -7.66
C PRO A 15 2.62 -19.41 -6.26
N ASN A 16 2.16 -20.35 -5.43
CA ASN A 16 2.69 -20.68 -4.10
C ASN A 16 2.39 -19.68 -2.97
N LYS A 17 1.14 -19.68 -2.51
CA LYS A 17 0.69 -19.78 -1.10
C LYS A 17 -0.82 -19.59 -1.08
N PHE A 18 -1.54 -20.57 -0.51
CA PHE A 18 -3.00 -20.74 -0.57
C PHE A 18 -3.59 -21.02 -1.97
N LEU A 19 -4.10 -22.25 -2.14
CA LEU A 19 -5.13 -22.54 -3.13
C LEU A 19 -6.33 -21.63 -2.84
N ILE A 20 -6.47 -20.53 -3.58
CA ILE A 20 -7.71 -19.76 -3.68
C ILE A 20 -8.71 -20.62 -4.50
N SER A 21 -9.16 -21.72 -3.90
CA SER A 21 -10.29 -22.50 -4.38
C SER A 21 -11.55 -21.77 -3.94
N LEU A 22 -12.23 -21.10 -4.88
CA LEU A 22 -13.44 -20.30 -4.67
C LEU A 22 -13.34 -19.26 -3.53
N VAL A 23 -12.68 -18.12 -3.80
CA VAL A 23 -12.97 -16.92 -3.00
C VAL A 23 -14.35 -16.42 -3.40
N LEU A 24 -15.33 -16.58 -2.52
CA LEU A 24 -16.63 -15.94 -2.64
C LEU A 24 -16.44 -14.44 -2.40
N LEU A 25 -16.44 -13.65 -3.47
CA LEU A 25 -16.49 -12.19 -3.37
C LEU A 25 -17.91 -11.78 -2.99
N ILE A 26 -18.06 -11.24 -1.77
CA ILE A 26 -19.32 -10.69 -1.27
C ILE A 26 -19.25 -9.18 -1.38
N LEU A 27 -20.05 -8.60 -2.28
CA LEU A 27 -20.23 -7.16 -2.34
C LEU A 27 -21.13 -6.70 -1.20
N VAL A 28 -20.77 -5.57 -0.59
CA VAL A 28 -21.57 -4.90 0.44
C VAL A 28 -21.73 -3.42 0.12
N SER A 29 -22.72 -2.79 0.73
CA SER A 29 -23.13 -1.42 0.45
C SER A 29 -22.28 -0.35 1.14
N SER A 30 -21.56 -0.68 2.21
CA SER A 30 -20.82 0.29 3.01
C SER A 30 -19.64 -0.30 3.80
N PRO A 31 -18.69 0.53 4.27
CA PRO A 31 -17.63 0.10 5.18
C PRO A 31 -18.15 -0.49 6.50
N ALA A 32 -19.25 0.05 7.05
CA ALA A 32 -19.91 -0.53 8.22
C ALA A 32 -20.36 -1.98 7.97
N ASP A 33 -20.91 -2.28 6.80
CA ASP A 33 -21.37 -3.63 6.46
C ASP A 33 -20.21 -4.62 6.27
N VAL A 34 -19.00 -4.13 5.94
CA VAL A 34 -17.77 -4.95 6.00
C VAL A 34 -17.46 -5.29 7.46
N ALA A 35 -17.47 -4.29 8.34
CA ALA A 35 -17.12 -4.46 9.75
C ALA A 35 -18.09 -5.37 10.53
N GLU A 36 -19.36 -5.41 10.12
CA GLU A 36 -20.34 -6.36 10.65
C GLU A 36 -19.99 -7.82 10.32
N LYS A 37 -19.37 -8.06 9.17
CA LYS A 37 -19.11 -9.40 8.62
C LYS A 37 -17.68 -9.90 8.81
N ALA A 38 -16.73 -9.01 9.11
CA ALA A 38 -15.30 -9.34 9.17
C ALA A 38 -14.58 -8.70 10.36
N ASP A 39 -13.60 -9.43 10.89
CA ASP A 39 -12.80 -9.01 12.07
C ASP A 39 -11.32 -8.71 11.71
N ARG A 40 -10.99 -8.84 10.42
CA ARG A 40 -9.72 -8.46 9.80
C ARG A 40 -10.07 -7.59 8.60
N ILE A 41 -9.79 -6.30 8.66
CA ILE A 41 -10.22 -5.33 7.65
C ILE A 41 -9.01 -4.58 7.14
N ILE A 42 -8.86 -4.54 5.81
CA ILE A 42 -7.80 -3.78 5.14
C ILE A 42 -8.44 -2.66 4.35
N THR A 43 -7.97 -1.43 4.53
CA THR A 43 -8.36 -0.26 3.71
C THR A 43 -7.22 0.15 2.79
N MET A 44 -7.57 0.62 1.59
CA MET A 44 -6.62 1.09 0.56
C MET A 44 -7.25 2.24 -0.20
N LEU A 45 -7.17 3.44 0.37
CA LEU A 45 -7.96 4.60 -0.03
C LEU A 45 -7.07 5.74 -0.56
N PRO A 46 -7.62 6.67 -1.37
CA PRO A 46 -6.79 7.67 -2.06
C PRO A 46 -6.18 8.74 -1.15
N THR A 47 -6.88 9.17 -0.10
CA THR A 47 -6.49 10.32 0.73
C THR A 47 -6.89 10.14 2.19
N SER A 48 -6.33 11.00 3.07
CA SER A 48 -6.72 11.10 4.48
C SER A 48 -8.22 11.32 4.66
N ILE A 49 -8.86 12.15 3.83
CA ILE A 49 -10.30 12.42 3.92
C ILE A 49 -11.10 11.15 3.65
N ASN A 50 -10.68 10.36 2.66
CA ASN A 50 -11.34 9.09 2.35
C ASN A 50 -11.16 8.07 3.48
N ALA A 51 -9.98 8.01 4.10
CA ALA A 51 -9.74 7.16 5.26
C ALA A 51 -10.63 7.57 6.45
N ILE A 52 -10.70 8.87 6.75
CA ILE A 52 -11.57 9.39 7.81
C ILE A 52 -13.04 9.04 7.54
N GLU A 53 -13.53 9.25 6.32
CA GLU A 53 -14.91 8.90 5.97
C GLU A 53 -15.16 7.39 6.07
N ALA A 54 -14.23 6.56 5.60
CA ALA A 54 -14.37 5.11 5.66
C ALA A 54 -14.38 4.55 7.09
N TYR A 55 -13.65 5.16 8.02
CA TYR A 55 -13.62 4.73 9.41
C TYR A 55 -14.73 5.37 10.24
N SER A 56 -14.82 6.70 10.23
CA SER A 56 -15.60 7.50 11.17
C SER A 56 -16.87 8.11 10.57
N GLY A 57 -17.05 8.02 9.26
CA GLY A 57 -18.22 8.56 8.54
C GLY A 57 -19.54 7.92 8.97
N ALA A 58 -20.65 8.42 8.41
CA ALA A 58 -22.00 8.01 8.81
C ALA A 58 -22.22 6.49 8.68
N ASN A 59 -21.63 5.88 7.63
CA ASN A 59 -21.62 4.43 7.39
C ASN A 59 -20.20 3.83 7.51
N GLY A 60 -19.35 4.42 8.36
CA GLY A 60 -17.97 4.01 8.54
C GLY A 60 -17.78 2.71 9.33
N ILE A 61 -16.59 2.12 9.23
CA ILE A 61 -16.18 0.88 9.91
C ILE A 61 -16.51 0.93 11.41
N LEU A 62 -16.24 2.07 12.08
CA LEU A 62 -16.41 2.21 13.53
C LEU A 62 -17.88 2.09 13.99
N LYS A 63 -18.87 2.15 13.07
CA LYS A 63 -20.28 1.98 13.42
C LYS A 63 -20.65 0.55 13.78
N LYS A 64 -19.92 -0.44 13.24
CA LYS A 64 -20.23 -1.87 13.41
C LYS A 64 -19.00 -2.73 13.70
N VAL A 65 -17.84 -2.12 13.95
CA VAL A 65 -16.62 -2.86 14.28
C VAL A 65 -16.79 -3.68 15.55
N LYS A 66 -16.27 -4.91 15.53
CA LYS A 66 -16.31 -5.82 16.68
C LYS A 66 -15.06 -5.63 17.55
N LYS A 67 -15.23 -5.88 18.85
CA LYS A 67 -14.10 -5.90 19.79
C LYS A 67 -13.10 -6.97 19.38
N GLY A 68 -11.81 -6.64 19.40
CA GLY A 68 -10.71 -7.54 18.97
C GLY A 68 -10.49 -7.60 17.46
N SER A 69 -11.22 -6.82 16.66
CA SER A 69 -10.93 -6.69 15.22
C SER A 69 -9.57 -6.05 14.98
N LEU A 70 -8.87 -6.48 13.93
CA LEU A 70 -7.63 -5.88 13.45
C LEU A 70 -7.93 -5.09 12.17
N LEU A 71 -7.69 -3.78 12.22
CA LEU A 71 -7.89 -2.84 11.13
C LEU A 71 -6.53 -2.38 10.61
N ILE A 72 -6.26 -2.61 9.33
CA ILE A 72 -4.99 -2.28 8.68
C ILE A 72 -5.26 -1.25 7.59
N ASP A 73 -4.83 -0.01 7.79
CA ASP A 73 -4.92 1.02 6.76
C ASP A 73 -3.67 1.05 5.88
N SER A 74 -3.78 0.52 4.67
CA SER A 74 -2.71 0.49 3.68
C SER A 74 -2.69 1.72 2.76
N SER A 75 -3.53 2.71 3.04
CA SER A 75 -3.54 4.01 2.37
C SER A 75 -2.24 4.78 2.64
N THR A 76 -1.86 5.70 1.76
CA THR A 76 -0.83 6.72 2.09
C THR A 76 -1.55 7.97 2.57
N ILE A 77 -1.45 8.26 3.86
CA ILE A 77 -2.16 9.36 4.53
C ILE A 77 -1.24 10.11 5.49
N ASP A 78 -1.74 11.20 6.08
CA ASP A 78 -1.00 11.93 7.10
C ASP A 78 -0.77 11.05 8.35
N PRO A 79 0.48 10.94 8.87
CA PRO A 79 0.76 10.19 10.10
C PRO A 79 -0.09 10.63 11.31
N ALA A 80 -0.47 11.92 11.40
CA ALA A 80 -1.35 12.41 12.44
C ALA A 80 -2.76 11.81 12.32
N VAL A 81 -3.28 11.68 11.09
CA VAL A 81 -4.58 11.05 10.84
C VAL A 81 -4.54 9.57 11.19
N SER A 82 -3.47 8.84 10.86
CA SER A 82 -3.32 7.45 11.32
C SER A 82 -3.36 7.33 12.85
N LYS A 83 -2.70 8.24 13.57
CA LYS A 83 -2.70 8.26 15.04
C LYS A 83 -4.07 8.61 15.62
N GLU A 84 -4.81 9.52 14.99
CA GLU A 84 -6.17 9.87 15.39
C GLU A 84 -7.14 8.70 15.18
N LEU A 85 -7.09 8.07 13.99
CA LEU A 85 -7.89 6.88 13.70
C LEU A 85 -7.58 5.76 14.69
N ALA A 86 -6.31 5.52 15.02
CA ALA A 86 -5.95 4.51 16.01
C ALA A 86 -6.60 4.75 17.38
N LYS A 87 -6.65 6.00 17.85
CA LYS A 87 -7.33 6.34 19.11
C LYS A 87 -8.83 6.05 19.04
N GLU A 88 -9.49 6.37 17.93
CA GLU A 88 -10.92 6.07 17.79
C GLU A 88 -11.19 4.56 17.69
N VAL A 89 -10.32 3.82 17.02
CA VAL A 89 -10.39 2.35 16.92
C VAL A 89 -10.18 1.69 18.29
N GLU A 90 -9.22 2.19 19.07
CA GLU A 90 -8.93 1.69 20.43
C GLU A 90 -10.12 1.86 21.37
N LYS A 91 -10.86 2.98 21.29
CA LYS A 91 -12.10 3.19 22.06
C LYS A 91 -13.17 2.14 21.76
N MET A 92 -13.17 1.57 20.56
CA MET A 92 -14.07 0.47 20.18
C MET A 92 -13.55 -0.91 20.63
N GLY A 93 -12.38 -0.97 21.28
CA GLY A 93 -11.73 -2.20 21.70
C GLY A 93 -11.17 -3.02 20.53
N ALA A 94 -10.86 -2.37 19.41
CA ALA A 94 -10.21 -2.95 18.23
C ALA A 94 -8.75 -2.46 18.12
N VAL A 95 -7.99 -3.06 17.21
CA VAL A 95 -6.58 -2.74 16.93
C VAL A 95 -6.48 -2.02 15.59
N PHE A 96 -5.67 -0.97 15.53
CA PHE A 96 -5.34 -0.26 14.29
C PHE A 96 -3.86 -0.37 13.97
N MET A 97 -3.53 -0.57 12.69
CA MET A 97 -2.17 -0.48 12.16
C MET A 97 -2.17 0.32 10.86
N ASP A 98 -1.21 1.22 10.67
CA ASP A 98 -0.93 1.83 9.36
C ASP A 98 0.07 0.97 8.60
N ALA A 99 -0.22 0.65 7.35
CA ALA A 99 0.60 -0.22 6.51
C ALA A 99 0.72 0.30 5.06
N PRO A 100 1.11 1.56 4.81
CA PRO A 100 1.24 2.09 3.46
C PRO A 100 2.16 1.23 2.58
N VAL A 101 1.88 1.25 1.28
CA VAL A 101 2.52 0.34 0.31
C VAL A 101 3.45 1.03 -0.69
N SER A 102 4.43 0.29 -1.20
CA SER A 102 5.29 0.69 -2.32
C SER A 102 5.38 -0.40 -3.40
N GLY A 103 5.69 -0.01 -4.64
CA GLY A 103 5.83 -0.90 -5.81
C GLY A 103 4.82 -0.66 -6.94
N GLY A 104 3.78 0.14 -6.71
CA GLY A 104 2.80 0.52 -7.74
C GLY A 104 1.93 -0.64 -8.25
N VAL A 105 1.22 -0.41 -9.35
CA VAL A 105 0.23 -1.35 -9.90
C VAL A 105 0.89 -2.66 -10.36
N GLY A 106 2.12 -2.61 -10.89
CA GLY A 106 2.85 -3.81 -11.31
C GLY A 106 3.17 -4.74 -10.14
N ALA A 107 3.66 -4.19 -9.03
CA ALA A 107 3.91 -4.97 -7.82
C ALA A 107 2.61 -5.51 -7.21
N ALA A 108 1.53 -4.72 -7.20
CA ALA A 108 0.23 -5.17 -6.70
C ALA A 108 -0.31 -6.37 -7.50
N ARG A 109 -0.25 -6.33 -8.83
CA ARG A 109 -0.70 -7.43 -9.70
C ARG A 109 0.13 -8.70 -9.53
N SER A 110 1.41 -8.56 -9.19
CA SER A 110 2.33 -9.69 -9.02
C SER A 110 2.48 -10.17 -7.57
N GLY A 111 1.76 -9.57 -6.62
CA GLY A 111 1.86 -9.92 -5.20
C GLY A 111 3.20 -9.54 -4.55
N ASN A 112 3.89 -8.53 -5.10
CA ASN A 112 5.24 -8.13 -4.68
C ASN A 112 5.30 -6.73 -4.07
N LEU A 113 4.20 -6.25 -3.47
CA LEU A 113 4.22 -4.98 -2.75
C LEU A 113 5.18 -5.02 -1.56
N THR A 114 5.66 -3.83 -1.19
CA THR A 114 6.34 -3.61 0.10
C THR A 114 5.39 -2.87 1.03
N PHE A 115 5.08 -3.45 2.18
CA PHE A 115 4.28 -2.86 3.26
C PHE A 115 5.19 -2.35 4.39
N MET A 116 4.95 -1.13 4.85
CA MET A 116 5.66 -0.48 5.94
C MET A 116 4.70 -0.33 7.12
N VAL A 117 4.83 -1.15 8.16
CA VAL A 117 3.75 -1.36 9.15
C VAL A 117 4.08 -0.66 10.47
N GLY A 118 3.27 0.32 10.85
CA GLY A 118 3.22 0.92 12.18
C GLY A 118 2.05 0.37 13.00
N GLY A 119 2.28 0.03 14.27
CA GLY A 119 1.24 -0.55 15.13
C GLY A 119 1.76 -1.10 16.45
N VAL A 120 0.93 -1.90 17.12
CA VAL A 120 1.33 -2.67 18.30
C VAL A 120 2.16 -3.88 17.84
N GLU A 121 3.34 -4.09 18.44
CA GLU A 121 4.29 -5.13 18.01
C GLU A 121 3.69 -6.55 18.10
N ASP A 122 2.94 -6.83 19.17
CA ASP A 122 2.30 -8.13 19.39
C ASP A 122 1.32 -8.52 18.28
N GLU A 123 0.76 -7.53 17.57
CA GLU A 123 -0.20 -7.72 16.48
C GLU A 123 0.48 -7.78 15.10
N PHE A 124 1.79 -7.48 15.02
CA PHE A 124 2.53 -7.44 13.76
C PHE A 124 2.54 -8.79 13.06
N ALA A 125 2.65 -9.90 13.79
CA ALA A 125 2.63 -11.24 13.19
C ALA A 125 1.33 -11.52 12.41
N ALA A 126 0.18 -11.11 12.96
CA ALA A 126 -1.12 -11.25 12.31
C ALA A 126 -1.24 -10.34 11.07
N ALA A 127 -0.75 -9.10 11.16
CA ALA A 127 -0.68 -8.22 10.00
C ALA A 127 0.27 -8.78 8.91
N GLN A 128 1.42 -9.32 9.29
CA GLN A 128 2.41 -9.89 8.37
C GLN A 128 1.85 -11.09 7.60
N GLU A 129 1.10 -11.97 8.26
CA GLU A 129 0.44 -13.09 7.61
C GLU A 129 -0.52 -12.63 6.50
N LEU A 130 -1.37 -11.63 6.79
CA LEU A 130 -2.35 -11.10 5.84
C LEU A 130 -1.68 -10.34 4.69
N LEU A 131 -0.77 -9.42 5.02
CA LEU A 131 -0.12 -8.54 4.04
C LEU A 131 0.87 -9.31 3.17
N GLY A 132 1.45 -10.39 3.68
CA GLY A 132 2.34 -11.29 2.93
C GLY A 132 1.64 -12.03 1.78
N CYS A 133 0.31 -12.05 1.73
CA CYS A 133 -0.44 -12.55 0.57
C CYS A 133 -0.42 -11.59 -0.63
N MET A 134 -0.14 -10.30 -0.39
CA MET A 134 -0.12 -9.25 -1.42
C MET A 134 1.27 -8.64 -1.61
N GLY A 135 2.21 -8.94 -0.73
CA GLY A 135 3.52 -8.32 -0.67
C GLY A 135 4.66 -9.31 -0.52
N SER A 136 5.80 -8.99 -1.14
CA SER A 136 7.06 -9.71 -0.96
C SER A 136 7.81 -9.24 0.28
N ASN A 137 7.54 -8.01 0.74
CA ASN A 137 8.17 -7.42 1.92
C ASN A 137 7.10 -6.84 2.84
N VAL A 138 7.11 -7.24 4.11
CA VAL A 138 6.28 -6.63 5.15
C VAL A 138 7.20 -6.31 6.32
N VAL A 139 7.37 -5.02 6.60
CA VAL A 139 8.42 -4.51 7.51
C VAL A 139 7.75 -3.83 8.67
N TYR A 140 8.09 -4.23 9.90
CA TYR A 140 7.67 -3.52 11.10
C TYR A 140 8.47 -2.23 11.27
N CYS A 141 7.77 -1.10 11.40
CA CYS A 141 8.34 0.24 11.48
C CYS A 141 8.22 0.85 12.88
N GLY A 142 7.61 0.17 13.84
CA GLY A 142 7.36 0.67 15.20
C GLY A 142 5.90 1.06 15.44
N ALA A 143 5.68 2.08 16.26
CA ALA A 143 4.34 2.50 16.68
C ALA A 143 3.48 3.09 15.54
N VAL A 144 2.17 3.22 15.75
CA VAL A 144 1.26 3.82 14.76
C VAL A 144 1.78 5.18 14.25
N GLY A 145 1.73 5.34 12.93
CA GLY A 145 2.18 6.48 12.16
C GLY A 145 3.62 6.36 11.66
N THR A 146 4.43 5.41 12.16
CA THR A 146 5.79 5.23 11.65
C THR A 146 5.83 4.53 10.30
N GLY A 147 4.82 3.73 9.95
CA GLY A 147 4.63 3.20 8.60
C GLY A 147 4.44 4.33 7.59
N GLN A 148 3.55 5.28 7.90
CA GLN A 148 3.38 6.52 7.11
C GLN A 148 4.65 7.35 7.05
N ALA A 149 5.36 7.52 8.17
CA ALA A 149 6.62 8.27 8.19
C ALA A 149 7.68 7.63 7.26
N ALA A 150 7.84 6.30 7.34
CA ALA A 150 8.74 5.56 6.45
C ALA A 150 8.34 5.76 4.97
N LYS A 151 7.04 5.69 4.68
CA LYS A 151 6.53 5.90 3.33
C LYS A 151 6.77 7.31 2.81
N ILE A 152 6.58 8.32 3.65
CA ILE A 152 6.83 9.74 3.31
C ILE A 152 8.31 9.94 3.00
N CYS A 153 9.21 9.43 3.84
CA CYS A 153 10.66 9.49 3.58
C CYS A 153 11.02 8.82 2.24
N ASN A 154 10.49 7.63 1.97
CA ASN A 154 10.69 6.93 0.71
C ASN A 154 10.20 7.74 -0.49
N ASN A 155 9.00 8.31 -0.42
CA ASN A 155 8.42 9.07 -1.53
C ASN A 155 9.13 10.41 -1.76
N MET A 156 9.60 11.07 -0.70
CA MET A 156 10.39 12.29 -0.81
C MET A 156 11.71 12.01 -1.54
N LEU A 157 12.42 10.94 -1.15
CA LEU A 157 13.66 10.53 -1.83
C LEU A 157 13.39 10.17 -3.29
N LEU A 158 12.32 9.42 -3.57
CA LEU A 158 11.89 9.09 -4.92
C LEU A 158 11.67 10.37 -5.76
N ALA A 159 10.94 11.36 -5.24
CA ALA A 159 10.66 12.60 -5.96
C ALA A 159 11.95 13.34 -6.33
N ILE A 160 12.89 13.48 -5.39
CA ILE A 160 14.19 14.12 -5.64
C ILE A 160 14.97 13.35 -6.72
N SER A 161 15.04 12.03 -6.61
CA SER A 161 15.75 11.19 -7.58
C SER A 161 15.08 11.21 -8.97
N MET A 162 13.76 11.27 -9.05
CA MET A 162 13.03 11.40 -10.31
C MET A 162 13.35 12.72 -11.01
N ILE A 163 13.34 13.85 -10.28
CA ILE A 163 13.69 15.15 -10.83
C ILE A 163 15.14 15.14 -11.33
N GLY A 164 16.07 14.68 -10.49
CA GLY A 164 17.49 14.58 -10.86
C GLY A 164 17.73 13.69 -12.08
N THR A 165 17.03 12.55 -12.17
CA THR A 165 17.10 11.66 -13.34
C THR A 165 16.58 12.35 -14.59
N ALA A 166 15.44 13.03 -14.52
CA ALA A 166 14.86 13.73 -15.66
C ALA A 166 15.79 14.84 -16.18
N GLU A 167 16.36 15.65 -15.28
CA GLU A 167 17.29 16.71 -15.65
C GLU A 167 18.60 16.16 -16.21
N ALA A 168 19.18 15.13 -15.60
CA ALA A 168 20.42 14.52 -16.06
C ALA A 168 20.26 13.86 -17.44
N MET A 169 19.14 13.15 -17.67
CA MET A 169 18.82 12.56 -18.96
C MET A 169 18.65 13.64 -20.04
N ASN A 170 17.87 14.68 -19.75
CA ASN A 170 17.66 15.79 -20.69
C ASN A 170 18.98 16.52 -21.01
N LEU A 171 19.81 16.80 -20.00
CA LEU A 171 21.13 17.41 -20.20
C LEU A 171 22.01 16.54 -21.10
N GLY A 172 22.15 15.25 -20.80
CA GLY A 172 22.98 14.34 -21.58
C GLY A 172 22.51 14.21 -23.04
N ILE A 173 21.20 14.18 -23.27
CA ILE A 173 20.62 14.19 -24.64
C ILE A 173 20.99 15.48 -25.38
N ARG A 174 20.89 16.65 -24.73
CA ARG A 174 21.27 17.93 -25.35
C ARG A 174 22.76 18.07 -25.60
N LEU A 175 23.59 17.36 -24.83
CA LEU A 175 25.02 17.24 -25.05
C LEU A 175 25.38 16.17 -26.11
N GLY A 176 24.39 15.53 -26.73
CA GLY A 176 24.58 14.62 -27.87
C GLY A 176 24.71 13.14 -27.51
N LEU A 177 24.39 12.73 -26.27
CA LEU A 177 24.41 11.32 -25.88
C LEU A 177 23.14 10.59 -26.34
N ASP A 178 23.31 9.33 -26.77
CA ASP A 178 22.18 8.41 -26.94
C ASP A 178 21.51 8.14 -25.57
N PRO A 179 20.17 8.27 -25.44
CA PRO A 179 19.47 8.08 -24.18
C PRO A 179 19.66 6.69 -23.55
N LYS A 180 19.67 5.62 -24.36
CA LYS A 180 19.81 4.25 -23.86
C LYS A 180 21.22 3.99 -23.34
N LEU A 181 22.22 4.50 -24.06
CA LEU A 181 23.61 4.46 -23.61
C LEU A 181 23.79 5.23 -22.31
N LEU A 182 23.22 6.43 -22.20
CA LEU A 182 23.30 7.25 -20.98
C LEU A 182 22.63 6.54 -19.79
N ALA A 183 21.41 6.03 -19.95
CA ALA A 183 20.73 5.27 -18.90
C ALA A 183 21.55 4.05 -18.46
N LYS A 184 22.15 3.32 -19.41
CA LYS A 184 23.07 2.21 -19.10
C LYS A 184 24.26 2.68 -18.27
N ILE A 185 24.90 3.79 -18.63
CA ILE A 185 26.03 4.36 -17.88
C ILE A 185 25.61 4.74 -16.46
N LEU A 186 24.48 5.44 -16.29
CA LEU A 186 23.95 5.83 -14.98
C LEU A 186 23.70 4.61 -14.09
N ASN A 187 23.12 3.55 -14.65
CA ASN A 187 22.74 2.34 -13.92
C ASN A 187 23.93 1.42 -13.58
N MET A 188 25.08 1.58 -14.24
CA MET A 188 26.34 0.90 -13.88
C MET A 188 27.25 1.76 -12.99
N SER A 189 26.84 2.99 -12.68
CA SER A 189 27.64 3.98 -11.95
C SER A 189 26.92 4.48 -10.69
N SER A 190 27.50 5.46 -10.00
CA SER A 190 26.95 6.03 -8.76
C SER A 190 25.67 6.87 -8.93
N GLY A 191 25.25 7.15 -10.17
CA GLY A 191 24.00 7.87 -10.46
C GLY A 191 22.75 6.98 -10.38
N ARG A 192 22.91 5.67 -10.19
CA ARG A 192 21.80 4.70 -10.20
C ARG A 192 20.76 5.01 -9.13
N CYS A 193 19.49 5.04 -9.54
CA CYS A 193 18.32 5.00 -8.67
C CYS A 193 17.15 4.28 -9.36
N TRP A 194 16.05 4.04 -8.64
CA TRP A 194 14.86 3.38 -9.22
C TRP A 194 14.30 4.10 -10.44
N SER A 195 14.34 5.44 -10.42
CA SER A 195 13.89 6.28 -11.54
C SER A 195 14.80 6.16 -12.77
N SER A 196 16.07 5.78 -12.61
CA SER A 196 16.98 5.62 -13.75
C SER A 196 16.94 4.22 -14.36
N ASP A 197 16.66 3.18 -13.56
CA ASP A 197 16.67 1.77 -14.00
C ASP A 197 15.28 1.17 -14.29
N THR A 198 14.25 1.58 -13.57
CA THR A 198 12.91 0.95 -13.63
C THR A 198 11.85 1.91 -14.16
N TYR A 199 11.97 3.20 -13.85
CA TYR A 199 10.96 4.21 -14.20
C TYR A 199 11.58 5.43 -14.89
N ASN A 200 12.31 5.16 -15.97
CA ASN A 200 13.02 6.19 -16.71
C ASN A 200 12.04 7.20 -17.36
N PRO A 201 12.28 8.52 -17.24
CA PRO A 201 11.39 9.52 -17.79
C PRO A 201 11.48 9.66 -19.33
N VAL A 202 12.50 9.08 -19.97
CA VAL A 202 12.68 9.16 -21.42
C VAL A 202 11.92 8.02 -22.10
N PRO A 203 10.97 8.30 -23.02
CA PRO A 203 10.22 7.27 -23.71
C PRO A 203 11.11 6.26 -24.45
N GLY A 204 10.87 4.96 -24.21
CA GLY A 204 11.57 3.87 -24.89
C GLY A 204 12.94 3.52 -24.33
N VAL A 205 13.33 4.11 -23.20
CA VAL A 205 14.46 3.74 -22.35
C VAL A 205 13.93 2.94 -21.17
#